data_AF-A0A914JWT2-F1
#
_entry.id   AF-A0A914JWT2-F1
#
_cell.length_a   1.000
_cell.length_b   1.000
_cell.length_c   1.000
_cell.angle_alpha   90.00
_cell.angle_beta   90.00
_cell.angle_gamma   90.00
#
_symmetry.space_group_name_H-M   'P 1'
#
loop_
_entity.id
_entity.type
_entity.pdbx_description
1 polymer ?
#
loop_
_entity_poly.entity_id
_entity_poly.type
_entity_poly.pdbx_seq_one_letter_code
_entity_poly.pdbx_strand_id
1 'polypeptide(L)'
;MNPNKCYGCERNFTCFLQEQHKRAKLLAAGRALAWGYEDVHFFPQNWHCEMHTYFHFYKFIKYRTKTDNDYTKMLDEIKDVLISANVPNSTIKSIMDEFHGFHSTKHATLRTPERSYYEMKLKADKSAMEILVKLYYFDFVLFGFPIPDF
;
A
#
# COMPACT_ATOMS: atom_id res chain seq x y z
N MET A 1 -12.15 19.72 -14.77
CA MET A 1 -11.97 18.46 -14.00
C MET A 1 -13.08 17.51 -14.41
N ASN A 2 -12.80 16.22 -14.58
CA ASN A 2 -13.85 15.23 -14.90
C ASN A 2 -14.74 15.07 -13.65
N PRO A 3 -16.06 15.37 -13.72
CA PRO A 3 -16.96 15.36 -12.56
C PRO A 3 -17.13 13.97 -11.91
N ASN A 4 -16.70 12.89 -12.58
CA ASN A 4 -16.80 11.52 -12.07
C ASN A 4 -15.52 11.00 -11.39
N LYS A 5 -14.43 11.79 -11.33
CA LYS A 5 -13.22 11.40 -10.57
C LYS A 5 -13.51 11.43 -9.07
N CYS A 6 -12.87 10.54 -8.31
CA CYS A 6 -13.10 10.40 -6.86
C CYS A 6 -14.60 10.24 -6.51
N TYR A 7 -15.38 9.60 -7.38
CA TYR A 7 -16.82 9.37 -7.20
C TYR A 7 -17.67 10.64 -7.05
N GLY A 8 -17.19 11.78 -7.53
CA GLY A 8 -17.89 13.07 -7.36
C GLY A 8 -17.76 13.67 -5.96
N CYS A 9 -16.88 13.12 -5.10
CA CYS A 9 -16.63 13.63 -3.76
C CYS A 9 -15.75 14.91 -3.73
N GLU A 10 -15.24 15.35 -4.88
CA GLU A 10 -14.32 16.49 -5.01
C GLU A 10 -13.11 16.38 -4.06
N ARG A 11 -13.07 17.19 -2.99
CA ARG A 11 -12.03 17.19 -1.96
C ARG A 11 -12.49 16.61 -0.62
N ASN A 12 -13.71 16.09 -0.55
CA ASN A 12 -14.24 15.46 0.65
C ASN A 12 -13.68 14.04 0.80
N PHE A 13 -12.64 13.92 1.64
CA PHE A 13 -11.95 12.66 1.88
C PHE A 13 -12.85 11.60 2.54
N THR A 14 -13.69 11.98 3.49
CA THR A 14 -14.61 11.04 4.16
C THR A 14 -15.66 10.51 3.18
N CYS A 15 -16.20 11.35 2.30
CA CYS A 15 -17.07 10.92 1.19
C CYS A 15 -16.38 9.89 0.30
N PHE A 16 -15.13 10.17 -0.09
CA PHE A 16 -14.37 9.26 -0.94
C PHE A 16 -14.21 7.88 -0.29
N LEU A 17 -13.83 7.83 0.98
CA LEU A 17 -13.70 6.57 1.73
C LEU A 17 -15.02 5.80 1.84
N GLN A 18 -16.13 6.51 2.06
CA GLN A 18 -17.47 5.91 2.14
C GLN A 18 -17.87 5.26 0.82
N GLU A 19 -17.69 5.96 -0.30
CA GLU A 19 -18.01 5.42 -1.63
C GLU A 19 -17.05 4.28 -2.00
N GLN A 20 -15.75 4.39 -1.71
CA GLN A 20 -14.79 3.31 -1.91
C GLN A 20 -15.17 2.05 -1.13
N HIS A 21 -15.58 2.20 0.13
CA HIS A 21 -16.01 1.09 0.97
C HIS A 21 -17.33 0.46 0.50
N LYS A 22 -18.28 1.27 0.05
CA LYS A 22 -19.51 0.79 -0.59
C LYS A 22 -19.19 -0.03 -1.83
N ARG A 23 -18.26 0.42 -2.67
CA ARG A 23 -17.81 -0.31 -3.86
C ARG A 23 -17.12 -1.62 -3.50
N ALA A 24 -16.23 -1.63 -2.51
CA ALA A 24 -15.59 -2.84 -2.02
C ALA A 24 -16.64 -3.91 -1.63
N LYS A 25 -17.67 -3.52 -0.86
CA LYS A 25 -18.76 -4.43 -0.49
C LYS A 25 -19.54 -4.96 -1.68
N LEU A 26 -19.81 -4.13 -2.68
CA LEU A 26 -20.51 -4.55 -3.90
C LEU A 26 -19.67 -5.53 -4.73
N LEU A 27 -18.36 -5.29 -4.87
CA LEU A 27 -17.44 -6.20 -5.56
C LEU A 27 -17.31 -7.53 -4.82
N ALA A 28 -17.12 -7.50 -3.50
CA ALA A 28 -17.04 -8.70 -2.67
C ALA A 28 -18.33 -9.53 -2.72
N ALA A 29 -19.49 -8.88 -2.91
CA ALA A 29 -20.78 -9.56 -3.08
C ALA A 29 -21.05 -10.03 -4.52
N GLY A 30 -20.13 -9.82 -5.47
CA GLY A 30 -20.32 -10.14 -6.88
C GLY A 30 -21.35 -9.25 -7.60
N ARG A 31 -21.64 -8.05 -7.07
CA ARG A 31 -22.70 -7.14 -7.54
C ARG A 31 -22.20 -5.93 -8.34
N ALA A 32 -20.89 -5.78 -8.53
CA ALA A 32 -20.30 -4.68 -9.29
C ALA A 32 -19.68 -5.18 -10.60
N LEU A 33 -19.83 -4.39 -11.67
CA LEU A 33 -19.55 -4.81 -13.05
C LEU A 33 -18.04 -4.86 -13.39
N ALA A 34 -17.23 -3.94 -12.86
CA ALA A 34 -15.78 -3.90 -13.10
C ALA A 34 -15.07 -3.02 -12.07
N TRP A 35 -13.76 -3.25 -11.93
CA TRP A 35 -12.87 -2.38 -11.16
C TRP A 35 -12.72 -1.04 -11.87
N GLY A 36 -12.91 0.06 -11.14
CA GLY A 36 -12.66 1.41 -11.62
C GLY A 36 -11.20 1.84 -11.41
N TYR A 37 -10.85 3.02 -11.91
CA TYR A 37 -9.52 3.60 -11.70
C TYR A 37 -9.17 3.72 -10.21
N GLU A 38 -10.05 4.32 -9.41
CA GLU A 38 -9.83 4.50 -7.97
C GLU A 38 -9.72 3.14 -7.24
N ASP A 39 -10.53 2.15 -7.65
CA ASP A 39 -10.52 0.79 -7.10
C ASP A 39 -9.14 0.13 -7.23
N VAL A 40 -8.56 0.17 -8.44
CA VAL A 40 -7.24 -0.44 -8.72
C VAL A 40 -6.13 0.21 -7.90
N HIS A 41 -6.26 1.50 -7.57
CA HIS A 41 -5.22 2.25 -6.86
C HIS A 41 -5.42 2.26 -5.34
N PHE A 42 -6.65 2.07 -4.87
CA PHE A 42 -6.99 2.21 -3.46
C PHE A 42 -7.34 0.88 -2.77
N PHE A 43 -7.72 -0.18 -3.48
CA PHE A 43 -8.09 -1.41 -2.78
C PHE A 43 -6.90 -2.07 -2.03
N PRO A 44 -7.22 -2.89 -1.01
CA PRO A 44 -6.22 -3.60 -0.23
C PRO A 44 -5.30 -4.43 -1.10
N GLN A 45 -4.03 -4.49 -0.74
CA GLN A 45 -3.02 -5.24 -1.49
C GLN A 45 -3.38 -6.72 -1.60
N ASN A 46 -4.03 -7.29 -0.58
CA ASN A 46 -4.46 -8.68 -0.61
C ASN A 46 -5.61 -8.99 -1.59
N TRP A 47 -6.22 -7.97 -2.22
CA TRP A 47 -7.24 -8.16 -3.27
C TRP A 47 -6.63 -8.28 -4.68
N HIS A 48 -5.33 -8.04 -4.82
CA HIS A 48 -4.64 -8.11 -6.11
C HIS A 48 -3.94 -9.46 -6.31
N CYS A 49 -3.63 -9.77 -7.58
CA CYS A 49 -2.78 -10.89 -7.97
C CYS A 49 -3.24 -12.27 -7.45
N GLU A 50 -4.53 -12.44 -7.19
CA GLU A 50 -5.09 -13.65 -6.57
C GLU A 50 -4.32 -14.06 -5.30
N MET A 51 -3.93 -13.06 -4.49
CA MET A 51 -3.02 -13.28 -3.36
C MET A 51 -3.51 -14.37 -2.41
N HIS A 52 -4.83 -14.52 -2.20
CA HIS A 52 -5.37 -15.61 -1.38
C HIS A 52 -4.95 -17.01 -1.85
N THR A 53 -4.86 -17.26 -3.16
CA THR A 53 -4.44 -18.53 -3.76
C THR A 53 -2.93 -18.72 -3.63
N TYR A 54 -2.18 -17.66 -3.92
CA TYR A 54 -0.72 -17.73 -4.05
C TYR A 54 0.03 -17.23 -2.82
N PHE A 55 -0.66 -16.97 -1.70
CA PHE A 55 -0.09 -16.33 -0.51
C PHE A 55 1.20 -17.00 -0.03
N HIS A 56 1.23 -18.33 -0.05
CA HIS A 56 2.35 -19.15 0.39
C HIS A 56 3.61 -19.04 -0.50
N PHE A 57 3.49 -18.51 -1.73
CA PHE A 57 4.63 -18.24 -2.60
C PHE A 57 5.26 -16.87 -2.36
N TYR A 58 4.63 -15.99 -1.57
CA TYR A 58 5.17 -14.66 -1.31
C TYR A 58 6.17 -14.67 -0.17
N LYS A 59 7.26 -13.92 -0.37
CA LYS A 59 8.11 -13.41 0.72
C LYS A 59 7.79 -11.93 0.92
N PHE A 60 7.24 -11.59 2.07
CA PHE A 60 6.98 -10.20 2.44
C PHE A 60 8.21 -9.58 3.07
N ILE A 61 8.67 -8.46 2.50
CA ILE A 61 9.77 -7.64 3.01
C ILE A 61 9.18 -6.28 3.35
N LYS A 62 9.33 -5.84 4.61
CA LYS A 62 8.79 -4.56 5.05
C LYS A 62 9.70 -3.43 4.59
N TYR A 63 9.16 -2.51 3.78
CA TYR A 63 9.91 -1.37 3.30
C TYR A 63 10.37 -0.46 4.45
N ARG A 64 11.62 -0.02 4.40
CA ARG A 64 12.29 0.84 5.38
C ARG A 64 12.96 2.00 4.64
N THR A 65 12.89 3.20 5.22
CA THR A 65 13.66 4.35 4.71
C THR A 65 15.09 4.27 5.20
N LYS A 66 16.03 4.95 4.52
CA LYS A 66 17.46 5.00 4.94
C LYS A 66 17.70 5.50 6.37
N THR A 67 16.72 6.20 6.94
CA THR A 67 16.76 6.76 8.29
C THR A 67 16.18 5.80 9.35
N ASP A 68 15.60 4.68 8.94
CA ASP A 68 15.04 3.67 9.84
C ASP A 68 16.15 2.69 10.28
N ASN A 69 16.17 2.33 11.57
CA ASN A 69 17.17 1.42 12.14
C ASN A 69 17.12 0.01 11.51
N ASP A 70 15.96 -0.40 10.97
CA ASP A 70 15.79 -1.69 10.32
C ASP A 70 16.16 -1.66 8.82
N TYR A 71 16.69 -0.54 8.30
CA TYR A 71 16.98 -0.40 6.86
C TYR A 71 17.96 -1.47 6.35
N THR A 72 19.07 -1.71 7.06
CA THR A 72 20.05 -2.72 6.67
C THR A 72 19.44 -4.12 6.68
N LYS A 73 18.60 -4.43 7.68
CA LYS A 73 17.91 -5.71 7.76
C LYS A 73 16.99 -5.95 6.56
N MET A 74 16.26 -4.92 6.12
CA MET A 74 15.46 -5.01 4.89
C MET A 74 16.33 -5.33 3.67
N LEU A 75 17.50 -4.70 3.53
CA LEU A 75 18.41 -4.98 2.41
C LEU A 75 18.97 -6.40 2.45
N ASP A 76 19.30 -6.90 3.65
CA ASP A 76 19.72 -8.29 3.84
C ASP A 76 18.63 -9.27 3.41
N GLU A 77 17.36 -9.02 3.79
CA GLU A 77 16.22 -9.83 3.35
C GLU A 77 16.04 -9.83 1.82
N ILE A 78 16.22 -8.68 1.16
CA ILE A 78 16.16 -8.58 -0.31
C ILE A 78 17.30 -9.40 -0.93
N LYS A 79 18.52 -9.25 -0.41
CA LYS A 79 19.69 -9.97 -0.87
C LYS A 79 19.51 -11.48 -0.75
N ASP A 80 18.98 -11.95 0.37
CA ASP A 80 18.71 -13.37 0.61
C ASP A 80 17.71 -13.95 -0.40
N VAL A 81 16.67 -13.19 -0.74
CA VAL A 81 15.72 -13.57 -1.80
C VAL A 81 16.42 -13.70 -3.15
N LEU A 82 17.27 -12.75 -3.51
CA LEU A 82 17.99 -12.78 -4.79
C LEU A 82 18.99 -13.95 -4.86
N ILE A 83 19.70 -14.23 -3.77
CA ILE A 83 20.60 -15.39 -3.66
C ILE A 83 19.80 -16.69 -3.82
N SER A 84 18.67 -16.81 -3.11
CA SER A 84 17.81 -17.99 -3.17
C SER A 84 17.22 -18.23 -4.56
N ALA A 85 17.04 -17.15 -5.34
CA ALA A 85 16.61 -17.19 -6.73
C ALA A 85 17.76 -17.42 -7.73
N ASN A 86 18.98 -17.73 -7.26
CA ASN A 86 20.19 -17.93 -8.07
C ASN A 86 20.53 -16.74 -8.98
N VAL A 87 20.26 -15.51 -8.53
CA VAL A 87 20.68 -14.31 -9.24
C VAL A 87 22.22 -14.18 -9.19
N PRO A 88 22.90 -13.87 -10.30
CA PRO A 88 24.36 -13.72 -10.31
C PRO A 88 24.86 -12.66 -9.32
N ASN A 89 25.95 -12.96 -8.60
CA ASN A 89 26.52 -12.05 -7.59
C ASN A 89 26.84 -10.64 -8.12
N SER A 90 27.24 -10.52 -9.39
CA SER A 90 27.47 -9.22 -10.03
C SER A 90 26.18 -8.39 -10.12
N THR A 91 25.07 -9.02 -10.51
CA THR A 91 23.75 -8.38 -10.57
C THR A 91 23.25 -8.02 -9.17
N ILE A 92 23.40 -8.93 -8.19
CA ILE A 92 23.05 -8.65 -6.80
C ILE A 92 23.82 -7.42 -6.30
N LYS A 93 25.14 -7.37 -6.56
CA LYS A 93 25.97 -6.21 -6.20
C LYS A 93 25.43 -4.92 -6.81
N SER A 94 25.14 -4.92 -8.12
CA SER A 94 24.56 -3.75 -8.79
C SER A 94 23.24 -3.30 -8.17
N ILE A 95 22.33 -4.22 -7.84
CA ILE A 95 21.06 -3.89 -7.18
C ILE A 95 21.31 -3.28 -5.79
N MET A 96 22.21 -3.87 -4.99
CA MET A 96 22.54 -3.35 -3.66
C MET A 96 23.20 -1.96 -3.75
N ASP A 97 24.08 -1.74 -4.71
CA ASP A 97 24.72 -0.44 -4.94
C ASP A 97 23.67 0.65 -5.28
N GLU A 98 22.58 0.32 -6.00
CA GLU A 98 21.47 1.25 -6.25
C GLU A 98 20.70 1.63 -4.97
N PHE A 99 20.46 0.67 -4.07
CA PHE A 99 19.87 0.96 -2.76
C PHE A 99 20.77 1.88 -1.93
N HIS A 100 22.09 1.66 -1.96
CA HIS A 100 23.07 2.44 -1.23
C HIS A 100 23.29 3.83 -1.84
N GLY A 101 23.16 3.96 -3.17
CA GLY A 101 23.39 5.18 -3.94
C GLY A 101 22.50 6.36 -3.55
N PHE A 102 22.93 7.56 -3.92
CA PHE A 102 22.20 8.81 -3.64
C PHE A 102 20.88 8.97 -4.42
N HIS A 103 20.65 8.11 -5.42
CA HIS A 103 19.51 8.17 -6.33
C HIS A 103 18.35 7.28 -5.88
N SER A 104 17.97 7.35 -4.59
CA SER A 104 16.62 6.86 -4.25
C SER A 104 15.64 7.74 -5.01
N THR A 105 14.92 7.16 -5.99
CA THR A 105 13.78 7.83 -6.62
C THR A 105 12.83 8.22 -5.50
N LYS A 106 12.78 9.51 -5.18
CA LYS A 106 11.76 10.01 -4.27
C LYS A 106 10.44 9.67 -4.94
N HIS A 107 9.66 8.77 -4.35
CA HIS A 107 8.27 8.61 -4.77
C HIS A 107 7.66 10.01 -4.83
N ALA A 108 6.93 10.32 -5.89
CA ALA A 108 6.41 11.68 -6.15
C ALA A 108 5.57 12.24 -4.98
N THR A 109 5.11 11.37 -4.08
CA THR A 109 4.27 11.66 -2.90
C THR A 109 5.04 11.63 -1.57
N LEU A 110 6.34 11.30 -1.58
CA LEU A 110 7.14 11.19 -0.37
C LEU A 110 7.43 12.60 0.18
N ARG A 111 6.74 12.96 1.28
CA ARG A 111 6.83 14.25 1.99
C ARG A 111 6.11 15.43 1.30
N THR A 112 5.10 15.19 0.46
CA THR A 112 4.31 16.30 -0.07
C THR A 112 3.36 16.87 1.01
N PRO A 113 3.06 18.19 0.98
CA PRO A 113 2.09 18.80 1.89
C PRO A 113 0.72 18.11 1.86
N GLU A 114 0.31 17.60 0.70
CA GLU A 114 -0.97 16.91 0.50
C GLU A 114 -1.02 15.61 1.30
N ARG A 115 0.06 14.82 1.30
CA ARG A 115 0.14 13.57 2.10
C ARG A 115 -0.08 13.89 3.58
N SER A 116 0.66 14.87 4.11
CA SER A 116 0.55 15.27 5.52
C SER A 116 -0.83 15.81 5.86
N TYR A 117 -1.45 16.57 4.95
CA TYR A 117 -2.80 17.10 5.11
C TYR A 117 -3.84 15.98 5.24
N TYR A 118 -3.84 15.01 4.32
CA TYR A 118 -4.82 13.90 4.35
C TYR A 118 -4.53 12.92 5.50
N GLU A 119 -3.27 12.71 5.87
CA GLU A 119 -2.91 11.92 7.06
C GLU A 119 -3.48 12.55 8.34
N MET A 120 -3.34 13.87 8.50
CA MET A 120 -3.92 14.60 9.62
C MET A 120 -5.46 14.51 9.61
N LYS A 121 -6.10 14.68 8.46
CA LYS A 121 -7.57 14.58 8.31
C LYS A 121 -8.08 13.19 8.68
N LEU A 122 -7.42 12.13 8.21
CA LEU A 122 -7.74 10.75 8.54
C LEU A 122 -7.62 10.49 10.05
N LYS A 123 -6.53 10.92 10.67
CA LYS A 123 -6.31 10.73 12.12
C LYS A 123 -7.28 11.53 12.99
N ALA A 124 -7.82 12.64 12.49
CA ALA A 124 -8.77 13.48 13.21
C ALA A 124 -10.23 13.02 13.08
N ASP A 125 -10.56 12.18 12.08
CA ASP A 125 -11.92 11.71 11.81
C ASP A 125 -12.02 10.20 12.12
N LYS A 126 -12.62 9.88 13.28
CA LYS A 126 -12.82 8.50 13.73
C LYS A 126 -13.60 7.64 12.72
N SER A 127 -14.60 8.23 12.06
CA SER A 127 -15.43 7.53 11.08
C SER A 127 -14.63 7.19 9.82
N ALA A 128 -13.82 8.14 9.35
CA ALA A 128 -12.89 7.91 8.24
C ALA A 128 -11.85 6.82 8.58
N MET A 129 -11.26 6.88 9.78
CA MET A 129 -10.31 5.86 10.25
C MET A 129 -10.96 4.48 10.34
N GLU A 130 -12.16 4.37 10.92
CA GLU A 130 -12.90 3.11 11.02
C GLU A 130 -13.17 2.50 9.64
N ILE A 131 -13.56 3.32 8.65
CA ILE A 131 -13.76 2.85 7.28
C ILE A 131 -12.46 2.35 6.66
N LEU A 132 -11.35 3.07 6.86
CA LEU A 132 -10.04 2.65 6.37
C LEU A 132 -9.63 1.31 7.00
N VAL A 133 -9.76 1.17 8.32
CA VAL A 133 -9.43 -0.07 9.04
C VAL A 133 -10.30 -1.22 8.54
N LYS A 134 -11.59 -1.01 8.31
CA LYS A 134 -12.48 -2.03 7.72
C LYS A 134 -12.05 -2.45 6.33
N LEU A 135 -11.64 -1.49 5.49
CA LEU A 135 -11.15 -1.78 4.14
C LEU A 135 -9.88 -2.61 4.17
N TYR A 136 -8.89 -2.22 4.98
CA TYR A 136 -7.56 -2.82 5.00
C TYR A 136 -7.36 -3.86 6.11
N TYR A 137 -8.41 -4.31 6.79
CA TYR A 137 -8.30 -5.19 7.96
C TYR A 137 -7.42 -6.42 7.69
N PHE A 138 -7.65 -7.10 6.56
CA PHE A 138 -6.87 -8.27 6.20
C PHE A 138 -5.42 -7.94 5.85
N ASP A 139 -5.12 -6.78 5.28
CA ASP A 139 -3.73 -6.35 5.05
C ASP A 139 -3.00 -6.15 6.39
N PHE A 140 -3.65 -5.56 7.40
CA PHE A 140 -3.06 -5.42 8.73
C PHE A 140 -2.71 -6.78 9.33
N VAL A 141 -3.64 -7.74 9.26
CA VAL A 141 -3.47 -9.09 9.81
C VAL A 141 -2.41 -9.88 9.03
N LEU A 142 -2.53 -9.95 7.71
CA LEU A 142 -1.67 -10.78 6.85
C LEU A 142 -0.22 -10.30 6.84
N PHE A 143 0.01 -8.99 6.93
CA PHE A 143 1.37 -8.42 6.89
C PHE A 143 1.92 -8.07 8.28
N GLY A 144 1.16 -8.37 9.34
CA GLY A 144 1.56 -8.15 10.73
C GLY A 144 1.83 -6.67 11.02
N PHE A 145 0.93 -5.79 10.61
CA PHE A 145 0.91 -4.39 11.01
C PHE A 145 -0.04 -4.18 12.20
N PRO A 146 0.27 -3.26 13.11
CA PRO A 146 -0.66 -2.93 14.20
C PRO A 146 -1.93 -2.31 13.62
N ILE A 147 -3.08 -2.73 14.14
CA ILE A 147 -4.37 -2.11 13.83
C ILE A 147 -4.41 -0.75 14.54
N PRO A 148 -4.69 0.35 13.84
CA PRO A 148 -4.83 1.67 14.46
C PRO A 148 -5.99 1.74 15.45
N ASP A 149 -5.79 2.47 16.55
CA ASP A 149 -6.86 2.85 17.47
C ASP A 149 -7.79 3.91 16.84
N PHE A 150 -9.07 3.91 17.22
CA PHE A 150 -10.08 4.89 16.78
C PHE A 150 -10.92 5.46 17.92
#